data_AF-A0A7L3DTL6-F1
#
_entry.id   AF-A0A7L3DTL6-F1
#
_cell.length_a   1.000
_cell.length_b   1.000
_cell.length_c   1.000
_cell.angle_alpha   90.00
_cell.angle_beta   90.00
_cell.angle_gamma   90.00
#
_symmetry.space_group_name_H-M   'P 1'
#
loop_
_entity.id
_entity.type
_entity.pdbx_description
1 polymer ?
#
loop_
_entity_poly.entity_id
_entity_poly.type
_entity_poly.pdbx_seq_one_letter_code
_entity_poly.pdbx_strand_id
1 'polypeptide(L)'
;LNSLKQEIEGLRRPMGTRDNPARTCQDLQLSHPGLPDGEYWIDPNQGCARDSFKVYCNFTAGGETCVFPSRDVQEGRGVRSRRPRFSVGFPPPLTRLPQFSYTDAESQPLGVVQLTFLRLLSVSARQNFTYHCHRAVAWHDAASGDHQRALRFLAANEEELSYDTSPYIKAATDGCAARKGSGRTVLEVRTPRLEQLPLLDLRVMDFGEPGQRFGFEVGPVCFL
;
A
#
# COMPACT_ATOMS: atom_id res chain seq x y z
N LEU A 1 30.74 19.64 28.43
CA LEU A 1 29.93 18.81 29.36
C LEU A 1 28.47 18.74 28.94
N ASN A 2 27.78 19.86 28.72
CA ASN A 2 26.38 19.82 28.29
C ASN A 2 26.17 19.26 26.86
N SER A 3 27.07 19.53 25.90
CA SER A 3 26.93 18.96 24.55
C SER A 3 27.10 17.43 24.54
N LEU A 4 28.09 16.89 25.26
CA LEU A 4 28.26 15.44 25.41
C LEU A 4 27.04 14.76 26.06
N LYS A 5 26.38 15.42 27.02
CA LYS A 5 25.12 14.90 27.59
C LYS A 5 24.00 14.87 26.56
N GLN A 6 23.85 15.93 25.77
CA GLN A 6 22.86 15.98 24.69
C GLN A 6 23.13 14.94 23.59
N GLU A 7 24.39 14.70 23.25
CA GLU A 7 24.78 13.66 22.28
C GLU A 7 24.44 12.26 22.80
N ILE A 8 24.76 11.96 24.07
CA ILE A 8 24.41 10.68 24.70
C ILE A 8 22.90 10.49 24.80
N GLU A 9 22.15 11.55 25.13
CA GLU A 9 20.69 11.52 25.13
C GLU A 9 20.13 11.28 23.72
N GLY A 10 20.71 11.92 22.70
CA GLY A 10 20.33 11.72 21.30
C GLY A 10 20.52 10.28 20.83
N LEU A 11 21.57 9.60 21.27
CA LEU A 11 21.79 8.17 20.99
C LEU A 11 20.80 7.26 21.72
N ARG A 12 20.31 7.66 22.89
CA ARG A 12 19.35 6.88 23.70
C ARG A 12 17.91 7.10 23.27
N ARG A 13 17.58 8.30 22.83
CA ARG A 13 16.24 8.75 22.45
C ARG A 13 16.35 9.55 21.16
N PRO A 14 16.43 8.88 20.01
CA PRO A 14 16.51 9.56 18.72
C PRO A 14 15.29 10.44 18.49
N MET A 15 15.51 11.61 17.88
CA MET A 15 14.48 12.65 17.69
C MET A 15 13.68 12.46 16.38
N GLY A 16 14.06 11.49 15.55
CA GLY A 16 13.42 11.28 14.24
C GLY A 16 13.82 12.34 13.20
N THR A 17 15.02 12.91 13.33
CA THR A 17 15.59 13.87 12.37
C THR A 17 16.60 13.18 11.46
N ARG A 18 16.99 13.80 10.35
CA ARG A 18 17.96 13.20 9.41
C ARG A 18 19.30 12.82 10.06
N ASP A 19 19.78 13.67 10.97
CA ASP A 19 21.04 13.43 11.69
C ASP A 19 20.87 12.47 12.90
N ASN A 20 19.64 12.26 13.35
CA ASN A 20 19.31 11.40 14.49
C ASN A 20 17.99 10.65 14.24
N PRO A 21 17.96 9.71 13.27
CA PRO A 21 16.76 9.00 12.88
C PRO A 21 16.34 8.01 13.98
N ALA A 22 15.03 7.82 14.12
CA ALA A 22 14.49 6.79 15.01
C ALA A 22 14.51 5.42 14.34
N ARG A 23 14.39 4.32 15.07
CA ARG A 23 14.35 2.99 14.44
C ARG A 23 13.03 2.75 13.69
N THR A 24 11.91 3.09 14.31
CA THR A 24 10.56 3.06 13.72
C THR A 24 9.74 4.23 14.26
N CYS A 25 8.59 4.52 13.65
CA CYS A 25 7.64 5.50 14.20
C CYS A 25 7.11 5.09 15.57
N GLN A 26 6.94 3.79 15.83
CA GLN A 26 6.51 3.29 17.14
C GLN A 26 7.58 3.52 18.21
N ASP A 27 8.85 3.22 17.92
CA ASP A 27 9.97 3.51 18.83
C ASP A 27 10.08 5.02 19.15
N LEU A 28 9.86 5.86 18.12
CA LEU A 28 9.83 7.31 18.26
C LEU A 28 8.70 7.77 19.17
N GLN A 29 7.49 7.22 19.00
CA GLN A 29 6.34 7.54 19.85
C GLN A 29 6.56 7.13 21.30
N LEU A 30 7.12 5.94 21.55
CA LEU A 30 7.43 5.46 22.89
C LEU A 30 8.46 6.35 23.59
N SER A 31 9.44 6.85 22.84
CA SER A 31 10.48 7.74 23.35
C SER A 31 9.98 9.17 23.55
N HIS A 32 9.05 9.63 22.70
CA HIS A 32 8.55 11.00 22.66
C HIS A 32 7.01 11.05 22.45
N PRO A 33 6.20 10.74 23.48
CA PRO A 33 4.73 10.61 23.34
C PRO A 33 3.99 11.90 22.95
N GLY A 34 4.63 13.05 23.06
CA GLY A 34 4.04 14.36 22.73
C GLY A 34 4.30 14.83 21.29
N LEU A 35 4.96 14.03 20.46
CA LEU A 35 5.16 14.39 19.05
C LEU A 35 3.84 14.31 18.27
N PRO A 36 3.58 15.27 17.36
CA PRO A 36 2.41 15.23 16.48
C PRO A 36 2.61 14.28 15.30
N ASP A 37 1.53 13.82 14.68
CA ASP A 37 1.60 13.10 13.40
C ASP A 37 2.34 13.95 12.35
N GLY A 38 3.15 13.33 11.52
CA GLY A 38 3.94 14.06 10.53
C GLY A 38 5.06 13.26 9.90
N GLU A 39 5.94 13.95 9.19
CA GLU A 39 7.08 13.32 8.51
C GLU A 39 8.31 13.27 9.41
N TYR A 40 8.91 12.09 9.54
CA TYR A 40 10.08 11.85 10.37
C TYR A 40 11.09 10.95 9.63
N TRP A 41 12.34 11.00 10.07
CA TRP A 41 13.39 10.11 9.57
C TRP A 41 13.50 8.87 10.43
N ILE A 42 13.51 7.71 9.77
CA ILE A 42 13.72 6.42 10.41
C ILE A 42 14.86 5.63 9.78
N ASP A 43 15.45 4.75 10.58
CA ASP A 43 16.54 3.84 10.22
C ASP A 43 16.32 2.43 10.80
N PRO A 44 15.41 1.63 10.23
CA PRO A 44 15.08 0.27 10.67
C PRO A 44 16.26 -0.71 10.71
N ASN A 45 17.15 -0.67 9.72
CA ASN A 45 18.33 -1.55 9.65
C ASN A 45 19.47 -1.10 10.59
N GLN A 46 19.40 0.14 11.09
CA GLN A 46 20.41 0.78 11.94
C GLN A 46 21.79 0.82 11.27
N GLY A 47 22.83 1.05 12.08
CA GLY A 47 24.20 1.10 11.60
C GLY A 47 24.53 2.48 11.06
N CYS A 48 24.62 2.61 9.74
CA CYS A 48 25.01 3.86 9.10
C CYS A 48 23.78 4.70 8.74
N ALA A 49 23.41 5.67 9.57
CA ALA A 49 22.24 6.54 9.38
C ALA A 49 22.13 7.31 8.04
N ARG A 50 23.12 7.19 7.13
CA ARG A 50 23.09 7.80 5.79
C ARG A 50 22.07 7.16 4.85
N ASP A 51 21.66 5.93 5.09
CA ASP A 51 20.59 5.25 4.34
C ASP A 51 19.25 5.27 5.09
N SER A 52 19.13 6.08 6.14
CA SER A 52 17.85 6.44 6.73
C SER A 52 16.96 7.11 5.69
N PHE A 53 15.66 7.03 5.88
CA PHE A 53 14.68 7.53 4.94
C PHE A 53 13.50 8.18 5.65
N LYS A 54 12.82 9.07 4.95
CA LYS A 54 11.74 9.87 5.50
C LYS A 54 10.39 9.18 5.32
N VAL A 55 9.61 9.07 6.38
CA VAL A 55 8.30 8.39 6.41
C VAL A 55 7.25 9.28 7.03
N TYR A 56 5.98 8.95 6.84
CA TYR A 56 4.91 9.53 7.63
C TYR A 56 4.66 8.67 8.87
N CYS A 57 4.83 9.26 10.05
CA CYS A 57 4.49 8.65 11.32
C CYS A 57 3.08 9.07 11.72
N ASN A 58 2.21 8.08 11.93
CA ASN A 58 0.88 8.28 12.46
C ASN A 58 0.83 7.84 13.93
N PHE A 59 1.14 8.77 14.84
CA PHE A 59 1.11 8.56 16.28
C PHE A 59 -0.31 8.43 16.81
N THR A 60 -1.30 9.08 16.19
CA THR A 60 -2.72 8.87 16.54
C THR A 60 -3.20 7.44 16.24
N ALA A 61 -2.55 6.73 15.31
CA ALA A 61 -2.78 5.33 15.00
C ALA A 61 -1.81 4.35 15.69
N GLY A 62 -1.22 4.72 16.84
CA GLY A 62 -0.33 3.84 17.60
C GLY A 62 1.11 3.76 17.10
N GLY A 63 1.52 4.74 16.27
CA GLY A 63 2.89 4.85 15.78
C GLY A 63 3.13 4.13 14.46
N GLU A 64 2.10 4.05 13.61
CA GLU A 64 2.22 3.46 12.28
C GLU A 64 3.28 4.19 11.45
N THR A 65 4.14 3.41 10.81
CA THR A 65 5.11 3.86 9.82
C THR A 65 4.52 3.70 8.43
N CYS A 66 4.15 4.80 7.78
CA CYS A 66 3.54 4.79 6.45
C CYS A 66 4.53 5.21 5.36
N VAL A 67 4.59 4.42 4.28
CA VAL A 67 5.30 4.74 3.04
C VAL A 67 4.34 4.78 1.87
N PHE A 68 4.61 5.67 0.91
CA PHE A 68 3.68 6.02 -0.16
C PHE A 68 4.10 5.37 -1.48
N PRO A 69 3.13 5.03 -2.35
CA PRO A 69 3.45 4.61 -3.71
C PRO A 69 4.12 5.76 -4.48
N SER A 70 4.98 5.43 -5.43
CA SER A 70 5.59 6.41 -6.34
C SER A 70 4.50 7.16 -7.11
N ARG A 71 4.73 8.45 -7.38
CA ARG A 71 3.74 9.33 -8.04
C ARG A 71 3.25 8.77 -9.39
N ASP A 72 4.10 8.06 -10.12
CA ASP A 72 3.80 7.49 -11.43
C ASP A 72 2.80 6.32 -11.39
N VAL A 73 2.69 5.65 -10.24
CA VAL A 73 1.84 4.46 -10.04
C VAL A 73 0.72 4.69 -9.03
N GLN A 74 0.72 5.84 -8.35
CA GLN A 74 -0.27 6.20 -7.35
C GLN A 74 -1.69 6.26 -7.94
N GLU A 75 -1.82 6.70 -9.19
CA GLU A 75 -3.11 6.76 -9.90
C GLU A 75 -3.04 6.19 -11.31
N GLY A 76 -3.84 5.17 -11.59
CA GLY A 76 -4.08 4.69 -12.95
C GLY A 76 -5.36 5.31 -13.52
N ARG A 77 -5.25 6.21 -14.50
CA ARG A 77 -6.42 6.92 -15.04
C ARG A 77 -7.01 6.25 -16.30
N GLY A 78 -8.29 5.90 -16.20
CA GLY A 78 -9.22 5.84 -17.34
C GLY A 78 -8.90 4.80 -18.42
N VAL A 79 -8.45 3.61 -18.03
CA VAL A 79 -8.25 2.49 -18.95
C VAL A 79 -9.60 2.11 -19.55
N ARG A 80 -9.74 2.31 -20.87
CA ARG A 80 -10.97 2.00 -21.61
C ARG A 80 -10.85 0.63 -22.25
N SER A 81 -11.90 -0.18 -22.15
CA SER A 81 -11.97 -1.43 -22.88
C SER A 81 -11.82 -1.15 -24.38
N ARG A 82 -10.79 -1.73 -25.01
CA ARG A 82 -10.60 -1.69 -26.47
C ARG A 82 -11.53 -2.72 -27.09
N ARG A 83 -12.18 -2.39 -28.21
CA ARG A 83 -13.04 -3.35 -28.93
C ARG A 83 -12.27 -4.67 -29.16
N PRO A 84 -12.88 -5.84 -28.91
CA PRO A 84 -12.25 -7.09 -29.29
C PRO A 84 -12.15 -7.10 -30.83
N ARG A 85 -10.92 -7.09 -31.37
CA ARG A 85 -10.74 -7.60 -32.74
C ARG A 85 -11.01 -9.09 -32.63
N PHE A 86 -12.05 -9.56 -33.30
CA PHE A 86 -12.44 -10.98 -33.30
C PHE A 86 -11.24 -11.85 -33.69
N SER A 87 -10.66 -12.53 -32.70
CA SER A 87 -9.83 -13.71 -32.88
C SER A 87 -10.46 -14.80 -32.04
N VAL A 88 -11.22 -15.66 -32.71
CA VAL A 88 -11.89 -16.84 -32.15
C VAL A 88 -10.83 -17.69 -31.43
N GLY A 89 -11.04 -17.99 -30.14
CA GLY A 89 -10.30 -19.04 -29.43
C GLY A 89 -9.38 -18.62 -28.28
N PHE A 90 -9.21 -17.33 -27.96
CA PHE A 90 -8.37 -16.90 -26.83
C PHE A 90 -9.15 -16.10 -25.79
N PRO A 91 -8.93 -16.32 -24.47
CA PRO A 91 -9.43 -15.42 -23.43
C PRO A 91 -8.99 -13.98 -23.74
N PRO A 92 -9.78 -12.95 -23.39
CA PRO A 92 -9.34 -11.57 -23.55
C PRO A 92 -7.98 -11.39 -22.84
N PRO A 93 -7.06 -10.57 -23.41
CA PRO A 93 -5.75 -10.37 -22.81
C PRO A 93 -5.93 -9.85 -21.38
N LEU A 94 -5.36 -10.59 -20.43
CA LEU A 94 -5.23 -10.14 -19.05
C LEU A 94 -4.53 -8.79 -19.08
N THR A 95 -5.23 -7.73 -18.68
CA THR A 95 -4.64 -6.39 -18.66
C THR A 95 -3.69 -6.34 -17.46
N ARG A 96 -2.42 -6.72 -17.68
CA ARG A 96 -1.35 -6.50 -16.69
C ARG A 96 -1.11 -5.00 -16.57
N LEU A 97 -1.23 -4.49 -15.35
CA LEU A 97 -1.07 -3.08 -15.02
C LEU A 97 0.39 -2.81 -14.64
N PRO A 98 0.82 -1.53 -14.54
CA PRO A 98 2.17 -1.21 -14.11
C PRO A 98 2.43 -1.71 -12.70
N GLN A 99 3.61 -2.31 -12.49
CA GLN A 99 4.08 -2.76 -11.19
C GLN A 99 4.20 -1.57 -10.22
N PHE A 100 3.57 -1.67 -9.06
CA PHE A 100 3.58 -0.65 -8.04
C PHE A 100 4.97 -0.57 -7.40
N SER A 101 5.49 0.64 -7.30
CA SER A 101 6.72 0.99 -6.60
C SER A 101 6.39 1.95 -5.47
N TYR A 102 7.27 2.02 -4.46
CA TYR A 102 7.07 2.82 -3.26
C TYR A 102 8.31 3.67 -3.01
N THR A 103 8.05 4.89 -2.54
CA THR A 103 9.07 5.87 -2.21
C THR A 103 8.93 6.32 -0.78
N ASP A 104 10.01 6.89 -0.27
CA ASP A 104 9.99 7.68 0.95
C ASP A 104 9.22 9.01 0.73
N ALA A 105 9.09 9.81 1.78
CA ALA A 105 8.39 11.10 1.73
C ALA A 105 9.12 12.14 0.85
N GLU A 106 10.40 11.93 0.53
CA GLU A 106 11.18 12.77 -0.40
C GLU A 106 11.14 12.24 -1.84
N SER A 107 10.27 11.27 -2.13
CA SER A 107 10.13 10.63 -3.44
C SER A 107 11.37 9.85 -3.90
N GLN A 108 12.20 9.39 -2.96
CA GLN A 108 13.34 8.51 -3.23
C GLN A 108 12.92 7.04 -3.16
N PRO A 109 13.42 6.17 -4.05
CA PRO A 109 13.11 4.74 -4.00
C PRO A 109 13.53 4.11 -2.66
N LEU A 110 12.63 3.34 -2.06
CA LEU A 110 12.92 2.65 -0.80
C LEU A 110 13.94 1.52 -0.99
N GLY A 111 14.92 1.46 -0.09
CA GLY A 111 15.87 0.36 -0.04
C GLY A 111 15.18 -0.95 0.38
N VAL A 112 15.45 -2.04 -0.35
CA VAL A 112 14.88 -3.37 -0.06
C VAL A 112 15.26 -3.85 1.36
N VAL A 113 16.48 -3.54 1.81
CA VAL A 113 16.96 -3.87 3.16
C VAL A 113 16.15 -3.11 4.21
N GLN A 114 15.94 -1.81 4.02
CA GLN A 114 15.16 -0.99 4.94
C GLN A 114 13.72 -1.49 5.09
N LEU A 115 13.06 -1.81 3.97
CA LEU A 115 11.71 -2.36 3.99
C LEU A 115 11.66 -3.75 4.66
N THR A 116 12.69 -4.57 4.49
CA THR A 116 12.79 -5.88 5.14
C THR A 116 12.89 -5.74 6.66
N PHE A 117 13.74 -4.84 7.16
CA PHE A 117 13.81 -4.56 8.59
C PHE A 117 12.53 -3.94 9.12
N LEU A 118 11.89 -3.03 8.38
CA LEU A 118 10.61 -2.47 8.77
C LEU A 118 9.54 -3.56 8.96
N ARG A 119 9.47 -4.54 8.05
CA ARG A 119 8.62 -5.74 8.22
C ARG A 119 8.99 -6.52 9.47
N LEU A 120 10.28 -6.81 9.71
CA LEU A 120 10.70 -7.58 10.89
C LEU A 120 10.39 -6.90 12.22
N LEU A 121 10.28 -5.58 12.23
CA LEU A 121 10.03 -4.75 13.42
C LEU A 121 8.56 -4.42 13.64
N SER A 122 7.68 -4.92 12.77
CA SER A 122 6.25 -4.66 12.85
C SER A 122 5.50 -5.94 13.26
N VAL A 123 4.28 -5.77 13.72
CA VAL A 123 3.35 -6.84 14.08
C VAL A 123 2.23 -6.96 13.05
N SER A 124 1.87 -5.87 12.39
CA SER A 124 0.85 -5.87 11.34
C SER A 124 1.13 -4.82 10.27
N ALA A 125 0.59 -5.04 9.08
CA ALA A 125 0.63 -4.07 8.00
C ALA A 125 -0.76 -3.88 7.40
N ARG A 126 -1.06 -2.65 6.99
CA ARG A 126 -2.28 -2.32 6.27
C ARG A 126 -2.00 -1.51 5.01
N GLN A 127 -2.78 -1.76 3.98
CA GLN A 127 -2.76 -0.96 2.77
C GLN A 127 -4.16 -0.87 2.18
N ASN A 128 -4.52 0.34 1.74
CA ASN A 128 -5.80 0.58 1.06
C ASN A 128 -5.59 0.64 -0.45
N PHE A 129 -6.58 0.14 -1.19
CA PHE A 129 -6.64 0.22 -2.64
C PHE A 129 -8.02 0.69 -3.06
N THR A 130 -8.07 1.76 -3.85
CA THR A 130 -9.31 2.31 -4.39
C THR A 130 -9.45 1.93 -5.84
N TYR A 131 -10.57 1.31 -6.21
CA TYR A 131 -10.93 1.02 -7.59
C TYR A 131 -12.10 1.89 -8.03
N HIS A 132 -11.91 2.61 -9.12
CA HIS A 132 -12.94 3.39 -9.79
C HIS A 132 -13.49 2.60 -10.96
N CYS A 133 -14.78 2.29 -10.92
CA CYS A 133 -15.41 1.44 -11.93
C CYS A 133 -16.41 2.23 -12.77
N HIS A 134 -16.58 1.82 -14.03
CA HIS A 134 -17.74 2.15 -14.84
C HIS A 134 -18.22 0.90 -15.57
N ARG A 135 -19.43 0.43 -15.23
CA ARG A 135 -20.00 -0.83 -15.72
C ARG A 135 -19.12 -2.07 -15.47
N ALA A 136 -18.41 -2.09 -14.35
CA ALA A 136 -17.52 -3.18 -13.95
C ALA A 136 -17.69 -3.49 -12.46
N VAL A 137 -17.56 -4.76 -12.08
CA VAL A 137 -17.54 -5.23 -10.69
C VAL A 137 -16.11 -5.20 -10.15
N ALA A 138 -15.96 -4.83 -8.88
CA ALA A 138 -14.68 -4.78 -8.19
C ALA A 138 -14.54 -5.81 -7.06
N TRP A 139 -15.65 -6.15 -6.39
CA TRP A 139 -15.61 -7.06 -5.25
C TRP A 139 -16.79 -8.02 -5.26
N HIS A 140 -17.96 -7.60 -4.76
CA HIS A 140 -19.16 -8.43 -4.77
C HIS A 140 -19.93 -8.23 -6.08
N ASP A 141 -20.32 -9.30 -6.79
CA ASP A 141 -21.24 -9.19 -7.94
C ASP A 141 -22.69 -9.35 -7.45
N ALA A 142 -23.47 -8.27 -7.46
CA ALA A 142 -24.85 -8.29 -6.99
C ALA A 142 -25.79 -9.11 -7.88
N ALA A 143 -25.42 -9.40 -9.13
CA ALA A 143 -26.25 -10.18 -10.04
C ALA A 143 -26.13 -11.69 -9.79
N SER A 144 -24.93 -12.18 -9.47
CA SER A 144 -24.68 -13.60 -9.17
C SER A 144 -24.63 -13.90 -7.67
N GLY A 145 -24.43 -12.90 -6.82
CA GLY A 145 -24.28 -13.06 -5.38
C GLY A 145 -22.94 -13.64 -4.95
N ASP A 146 -21.91 -13.59 -5.81
CA ASP A 146 -20.59 -14.17 -5.56
C ASP A 146 -19.45 -13.13 -5.65
N HIS A 147 -18.21 -13.61 -5.54
CA HIS A 147 -16.98 -12.81 -5.64
C HIS A 147 -16.04 -13.32 -6.75
N GLN A 148 -16.55 -14.08 -7.73
CA GLN A 148 -15.72 -14.67 -8.80
C GLN A 148 -15.07 -13.61 -9.69
N ARG A 149 -15.71 -12.43 -9.78
CA ARG A 149 -15.24 -11.24 -10.51
C ARG A 149 -14.49 -10.23 -9.64
N ALA A 150 -14.22 -10.57 -8.38
CA ALA A 150 -13.47 -9.70 -7.48
C ALA A 150 -12.06 -9.43 -7.99
N LEU A 151 -11.53 -8.25 -7.69
CA LEU A 151 -10.14 -7.89 -7.93
C LEU A 151 -9.20 -8.86 -7.20
N ARG A 152 -8.04 -9.06 -7.81
CA ARG A 152 -6.95 -9.85 -7.20
C ARG A 152 -5.68 -9.03 -7.20
N PHE A 153 -4.86 -9.20 -6.18
CA PHE A 153 -3.62 -8.46 -6.01
C PHE A 153 -2.42 -9.40 -6.02
N LEU A 154 -1.28 -8.90 -6.49
CA LEU A 154 0.00 -9.54 -6.28
C LEU A 154 0.66 -8.96 -5.03
N ALA A 155 0.93 -9.80 -4.05
CA ALA A 155 1.64 -9.44 -2.83
C ALA A 155 3.15 -9.31 -3.06
N ALA A 156 3.87 -8.70 -2.10
CA ALA A 156 5.32 -8.57 -2.15
C ALA A 156 6.10 -9.90 -2.08
N ASN A 157 5.49 -10.95 -1.53
CA ASN A 157 6.00 -12.32 -1.53
C ASN A 157 5.55 -13.13 -2.76
N GLU A 158 5.09 -12.46 -3.81
CA GLU A 158 4.61 -13.05 -5.07
C GLU A 158 3.34 -13.92 -4.94
N GLU A 159 2.68 -13.91 -3.78
CA GLU A 159 1.42 -14.59 -3.53
C GLU A 159 0.24 -13.82 -4.15
N GLU A 160 -0.72 -14.53 -4.74
CA GLU A 160 -1.96 -13.92 -5.22
C GLU A 160 -2.97 -13.77 -4.06
N LEU A 161 -3.30 -12.52 -3.73
CA LEU A 161 -4.32 -12.20 -2.74
C LEU A 161 -5.67 -11.96 -3.43
N SER A 162 -6.67 -12.75 -3.04
CA SER A 162 -8.03 -12.69 -3.57
C SER A 162 -9.04 -12.91 -2.44
N TYR A 163 -10.34 -12.76 -2.73
CA TYR A 163 -11.41 -13.05 -1.78
C TYR A 163 -11.30 -14.48 -1.18
N ASP A 164 -10.96 -15.47 -2.01
CA ASP A 164 -10.90 -16.87 -1.60
C ASP A 164 -9.60 -17.24 -0.89
N THR A 165 -8.49 -16.57 -1.22
CA THR A 165 -7.15 -16.92 -0.71
C THR A 165 -6.73 -16.12 0.51
N SER A 166 -7.32 -14.94 0.75
CA SER A 166 -6.90 -14.03 1.80
C SER A 166 -8.07 -13.51 2.63
N PRO A 167 -8.24 -13.96 3.89
CA PRO A 167 -9.28 -13.45 4.78
C PRO A 167 -9.03 -12.00 5.22
N TYR A 168 -7.84 -11.47 4.92
CA TYR A 168 -7.33 -10.16 5.33
C TYR A 168 -7.77 -9.02 4.41
N ILE A 169 -8.37 -9.32 3.26
CA ILE A 169 -8.95 -8.31 2.37
C ILE A 169 -10.40 -8.06 2.78
N LYS A 170 -10.75 -6.80 3.03
CA LYS A 170 -12.10 -6.35 3.35
C LYS A 170 -12.50 -5.18 2.48
N ALA A 171 -13.75 -5.16 2.03
CA ALA A 171 -14.31 -3.99 1.36
C ALA A 171 -14.78 -2.98 2.41
N ALA A 172 -14.09 -1.86 2.52
CA ALA A 172 -14.53 -0.73 3.33
C ALA A 172 -15.75 -0.02 2.70
N THR A 173 -15.83 -0.03 1.38
CA THR A 173 -16.98 0.47 0.61
C THR A 173 -17.04 -0.28 -0.71
N ASP A 174 -18.20 -0.75 -1.15
CA ASP A 174 -18.38 -1.40 -2.46
C ASP A 174 -19.49 -0.76 -3.29
N GLY A 175 -19.12 0.29 -4.04
CA GLY A 175 -20.03 0.97 -4.97
C GLY A 175 -20.09 0.35 -6.36
N CYS A 176 -19.30 -0.69 -6.65
CA CYS A 176 -19.19 -1.30 -7.97
C CYS A 176 -20.05 -2.57 -8.13
N ALA A 177 -20.71 -3.02 -7.07
CA ALA A 177 -21.42 -4.29 -7.06
C ALA A 177 -22.56 -4.41 -8.08
N ALA A 178 -23.23 -3.30 -8.40
CA ALA A 178 -24.36 -3.29 -9.32
C ALA A 178 -23.96 -3.39 -10.81
N ARG A 179 -22.65 -3.31 -11.13
CA ARG A 179 -22.11 -3.29 -12.51
C ARG A 179 -22.80 -2.23 -13.40
N LYS A 180 -23.29 -1.13 -12.81
CA LYS A 180 -24.06 -0.07 -13.49
C LYS A 180 -23.51 1.29 -13.14
N GLY A 181 -23.49 2.18 -14.13
CA GLY A 181 -23.00 3.56 -13.95
C GLY A 181 -21.53 3.60 -13.53
N SER A 182 -21.13 4.73 -12.96
CA SER A 182 -19.81 4.90 -12.34
C SER A 182 -19.92 4.73 -10.82
N GLY A 183 -18.93 4.08 -10.23
CA GLY A 183 -18.86 3.84 -8.79
C GLY A 183 -17.42 3.74 -8.30
N ARG A 184 -17.27 3.52 -7.00
CA ARG A 184 -15.98 3.36 -6.34
C ARG A 184 -16.04 2.26 -5.30
N THR A 185 -15.04 1.40 -5.28
CA THR A 185 -14.85 0.36 -4.27
C THR A 185 -13.51 0.56 -3.59
N VAL A 186 -13.49 0.55 -2.26
CA VAL A 186 -12.28 0.69 -1.44
C VAL A 186 -12.05 -0.63 -0.73
N LEU A 187 -10.90 -1.25 -1.02
CA LEU A 187 -10.45 -2.48 -0.39
C LEU A 187 -9.32 -2.15 0.60
N GLU A 188 -9.45 -2.64 1.83
CA GLU A 188 -8.41 -2.62 2.84
C GLU A 188 -7.81 -4.02 2.96
N VAL A 189 -6.49 -4.12 2.81
CA VAL A 189 -5.71 -5.33 3.11
C VAL A 189 -5.03 -5.09 4.45
N ARG A 190 -5.46 -5.78 5.50
CA ARG A 190 -4.85 -5.71 6.84
C ARG A 190 -4.41 -7.10 7.27
N THR A 191 -3.11 -7.35 7.29
CA THR A 191 -2.54 -8.69 7.47
C THR A 191 -1.44 -8.69 8.53
N PRO A 192 -1.35 -9.75 9.36
CA PRO A 192 -0.18 -10.00 10.21
C PRO A 192 1.01 -10.59 9.42
N ARG A 193 0.80 -10.99 8.16
CA ARG A 193 1.83 -11.54 7.27
C ARG A 193 2.53 -10.41 6.52
N LEU A 194 3.57 -9.85 7.15
CA LEU A 194 4.25 -8.63 6.73
C LEU A 194 5.00 -8.79 5.40
N GLU A 195 5.34 -10.03 5.03
CA GLU A 195 5.91 -10.37 3.74
C GLU A 195 4.93 -10.14 2.57
N GLN A 196 3.63 -10.07 2.83
CA GLN A 196 2.62 -9.88 1.77
C GLN A 196 2.52 -8.42 1.30
N LEU A 197 2.90 -7.44 2.13
CA LEU A 197 2.78 -6.02 1.79
C LEU A 197 4.16 -5.38 1.56
N PRO A 198 4.27 -4.38 0.66
CA PRO A 198 3.18 -3.75 -0.07
C PRO A 198 2.64 -4.56 -1.26
N LEU A 199 1.48 -4.16 -1.78
CA LEU A 199 0.93 -4.69 -3.04
C LEU A 199 1.83 -4.31 -4.21
N LEU A 200 2.10 -5.25 -5.11
CA LEU A 200 2.97 -5.09 -6.28
C LEU A 200 2.21 -4.91 -7.59
N ASP A 201 1.01 -5.49 -7.72
CA ASP A 201 0.23 -5.43 -8.96
C ASP A 201 -1.26 -5.66 -8.68
N LEU A 202 -2.10 -5.30 -9.64
CA LEU A 202 -3.55 -5.48 -9.67
C LEU A 202 -3.96 -6.32 -10.89
N ARG A 203 -4.79 -7.32 -10.66
CA ARG A 203 -5.51 -8.06 -11.70
C ARG A 203 -7.01 -7.77 -11.64
N VAL A 204 -7.53 -7.23 -12.74
CA VAL A 204 -8.96 -6.96 -12.92
C VAL A 204 -9.63 -8.15 -13.62
N MET A 205 -10.68 -8.71 -13.00
CA MET A 205 -11.38 -9.89 -13.51
C MET A 205 -12.60 -9.53 -14.39
N ASP A 206 -13.35 -8.47 -14.06
CA ASP A 206 -14.48 -7.99 -14.87
C ASP A 206 -14.08 -6.84 -15.79
N PHE A 207 -13.31 -7.15 -16.84
CA PHE A 207 -12.92 -6.18 -17.86
C PHE A 207 -12.79 -6.79 -19.26
N GLY A 208 -13.27 -6.06 -20.27
CA GLY A 208 -13.17 -6.45 -21.69
C GLY A 208 -14.44 -6.19 -22.50
N GLU A 209 -15.56 -5.89 -21.85
CA GLU A 209 -16.81 -5.58 -22.52
C GLU A 209 -16.86 -4.12 -23.04
N PRO A 210 -17.59 -3.85 -24.13
CA PRO A 210 -17.73 -2.50 -24.66
C PRO A 210 -18.32 -1.53 -23.64
N GLY A 211 -17.67 -0.38 -23.48
CA GLY A 211 -18.13 0.67 -22.57
C GLY A 211 -17.65 0.52 -21.13
N GLN A 212 -16.94 -0.55 -20.78
CA GLN A 212 -16.26 -0.64 -19.49
C GLN A 212 -15.08 0.33 -19.41
N ARG A 213 -14.93 0.97 -18.25
CA ARG A 213 -13.78 1.80 -17.92
C ARG A 213 -13.41 1.56 -16.47
N PHE A 214 -12.13 1.66 -16.17
CA PHE A 214 -11.69 1.69 -14.79
C PHE A 214 -10.54 2.67 -14.57
N GLY A 215 -10.38 3.04 -13.31
CA GLY A 215 -9.18 3.65 -12.78
C GLY A 215 -8.89 3.09 -11.40
N PHE A 216 -7.73 3.41 -10.85
CA PHE A 216 -7.36 2.97 -9.51
C PHE A 216 -6.50 4.01 -8.81
N GLU A 217 -6.51 3.96 -7.48
CA GLU A 217 -5.60 4.69 -6.61
C GLU A 217 -4.97 3.72 -5.63
N VAL A 218 -3.64 3.72 -5.55
CA VAL A 218 -2.88 2.94 -4.58
C VAL A 218 -2.70 3.79 -3.32
N GLY A 219 -3.12 3.27 -2.18
CA GLY A 219 -2.90 3.93 -0.89
C GLY A 219 -1.52 3.63 -0.30
N PRO A 220 -1.09 4.37 0.73
CA PRO A 220 0.14 4.07 1.44
C PRO A 220 0.05 2.69 2.11
N VAL A 221 1.19 2.03 2.23
CA VAL A 221 1.35 0.87 3.11
C VAL A 221 1.83 1.38 4.46
N CYS A 222 1.14 0.99 5.52
CA CYS A 222 1.45 1.38 6.89
C CYS A 222 1.78 0.14 7.72
N PHE A 223 2.86 0.23 8.49
CA PHE A 223 3.38 -0.84 9.34
C PHE A 223 3.28 -0.43 10.81
N LEU A 224 2.77 -1.33 11.65
CA LEU A 224 2.59 -1.15 13.10
C LEU A 224 3.23 -2.30 13.87
#